data_AF-A0A2R6NLS9-F1
#
_entry.id   AF-A0A2R6NLS9-F1
#
_cell.length_a   1.000
_cell.length_b   1.000
_cell.length_c   1.000
_cell.angle_alpha   90.00
_cell.angle_beta   90.00
_cell.angle_gamma   90.00
#
_symmetry.space_group_name_H-M   'P 1'
#
loop_
_entity.id
_entity.type
_entity.pdbx_description
1 polymer ?
#
loop_
_entity_poly.entity_id
_entity_poly.type
_entity_poly.pdbx_seq_one_letter_code
_entity_poly.pdbx_strand_id
1 'polypeptide(L)'
;MASDYIRANGFENGPRDEGLPHELILSIQRVLDLRPGPDSDPLDSFSDNFNPVGMLNEFFPDEASLGQLEAVQSRLAQNERDLQLEIDSLQDELGTEQDPNRMHLIQEMISDLLGQMSRIREKATESEAVVRNITKEIQVLDLAKRNLILSMTTLKRLQMLVNAFGQLEDQVKEAKYQEIAQTLAAVKQISTSFRPYTSVQRISQLWRRLQEVQSELRTKIDADWDKFYAQDPSKPVKATTMAAACQVVDVLGQDIRIQFIDRYVALELKEYRRIFKATDEAGQLDNISTRFAWFRRLIQTHETETGRVFPAEWHVGWHLTAKFIEVTR
;
A
#
# COMPACT_ATOMS: atom_id res chain seq x y z
N MET A 1 -14.47 24.47 -49.60
CA MET A 1 -15.35 24.56 -48.42
C MET A 1 -14.67 25.42 -47.33
N ALA A 2 -14.30 26.65 -47.68
CA ALA A 2 -13.80 27.70 -46.77
C ALA A 2 -13.81 29.07 -47.51
N SER A 3 -14.80 29.27 -48.38
CA SER A 3 -14.94 30.49 -49.20
C SER A 3 -16.39 31.04 -49.18
N ASP A 4 -17.25 30.49 -48.31
CA ASP A 4 -18.68 30.83 -48.24
C ASP A 4 -19.12 31.33 -46.85
N TYR A 5 -18.17 31.72 -45.98
CA TYR A 5 -18.50 32.18 -44.61
C TYR A 5 -18.17 33.65 -44.32
N ILE A 6 -17.70 34.42 -45.31
CA ILE A 6 -17.43 35.87 -45.17
C ILE A 6 -18.32 36.67 -46.14
N ARG A 7 -19.58 36.26 -46.25
CA ARG A 7 -20.61 36.95 -47.06
C ARG A 7 -21.86 37.23 -46.23
N ALA A 8 -21.67 37.60 -44.96
CA ALA A 8 -22.76 37.80 -44.01
C ALA A 8 -22.65 39.06 -43.13
N ASN A 9 -21.71 39.98 -43.38
CA ASN A 9 -21.72 41.28 -42.71
C ASN A 9 -21.45 42.38 -43.73
N GLY A 10 -22.54 43.01 -44.16
CA GLY A 10 -22.56 44.09 -45.13
C GLY A 10 -21.80 45.31 -44.64
N PHE A 11 -20.84 45.74 -45.45
CA PHE A 11 -20.41 47.14 -45.49
C PHE A 11 -21.53 47.95 -46.15
N GLU A 12 -22.44 48.50 -45.34
CA GLU A 12 -23.25 49.64 -45.75
C GLU A 12 -22.50 50.93 -45.40
N ASN A 13 -21.90 51.53 -46.43
CA ASN A 13 -21.46 52.92 -46.40
C ASN A 13 -22.71 53.82 -46.51
N GLY A 14 -23.01 54.55 -45.43
CA GLY A 14 -23.91 55.70 -45.43
C GLY A 14 -23.37 56.74 -44.43
N PRO A 15 -23.46 58.04 -44.72
CA PRO A 15 -22.96 59.09 -43.84
C PRO A 15 -23.90 59.14 -42.63
N ARG A 16 -23.47 58.57 -41.50
CA ARG A 16 -24.22 58.65 -40.25
C ARG A 16 -23.72 59.86 -39.49
N ASP A 17 -24.61 60.85 -39.43
CA ASP A 17 -24.72 61.90 -38.41
C ASP A 17 -23.78 61.67 -37.21
N GLU A 18 -22.85 62.60 -37.05
CA GLU A 18 -21.90 62.69 -35.94
C GLU A 18 -22.64 63.02 -34.64
N GLY A 19 -23.33 62.04 -34.06
CA GLY A 19 -23.84 62.09 -32.70
C GLY A 19 -23.06 61.13 -31.80
N LEU A 20 -22.62 61.61 -30.62
CA LEU A 20 -21.96 60.75 -29.62
C LEU A 20 -22.88 59.58 -29.25
N PRO A 21 -22.38 58.33 -29.16
CA PRO A 21 -23.21 57.17 -28.81
C PRO A 21 -23.93 57.37 -27.48
N HIS A 22 -25.22 57.03 -27.41
CA HIS A 22 -26.06 57.22 -26.21
C HIS A 22 -25.47 56.57 -24.93
N GLU A 23 -24.82 55.42 -25.09
CA GLU A 23 -24.08 54.74 -24.01
C GLU A 23 -22.92 55.57 -23.46
N LEU A 24 -22.20 56.28 -24.34
CA LEU A 24 -21.09 57.18 -23.98
C LEU A 24 -21.61 58.41 -23.25
N ILE A 25 -22.75 58.97 -23.68
CA ILE A 25 -23.42 60.10 -23.02
C ILE A 25 -23.83 59.71 -21.59
N LEU A 26 -24.44 58.53 -21.40
CA LEU A 26 -24.82 58.02 -20.08
C LEU A 26 -23.61 57.74 -19.17
N SER A 27 -22.48 57.32 -19.76
CA SER A 27 -21.23 57.10 -19.05
C SER A 27 -20.63 58.41 -18.57
N ILE A 28 -20.57 59.42 -19.46
CA ILE A 28 -20.07 60.77 -19.17
C ILE A 28 -20.93 61.45 -18.11
N GLN A 29 -22.26 61.40 -18.25
CA GLN A 29 -23.21 61.94 -17.26
C GLN A 29 -23.01 61.34 -15.86
N ARG A 30 -22.68 60.04 -15.80
CA ARG A 30 -22.44 59.35 -14.52
C ARG A 30 -21.08 59.70 -13.91
N VAL A 31 -20.06 59.95 -14.73
CA VAL A 31 -18.72 60.34 -14.27
C VAL A 31 -18.69 61.79 -13.78
N LEU A 32 -19.42 62.67 -14.45
CA LEU A 32 -19.56 64.10 -14.08
C LEU A 32 -20.60 64.35 -12.96
N ASP A 33 -21.20 63.28 -12.40
CA ASP A 33 -22.21 63.34 -11.33
C ASP A 33 -23.43 64.26 -11.62
N LEU A 34 -23.72 64.49 -12.91
CA LEU A 34 -24.84 65.33 -13.35
C LEU A 34 -26.15 64.57 -13.15
N ARG A 35 -26.83 64.84 -12.05
CA ARG A 35 -28.14 64.26 -11.73
C ARG A 35 -29.24 65.18 -12.27
N PRO A 36 -30.08 64.74 -13.22
CA PRO A 36 -31.23 65.52 -13.65
C PRO A 36 -32.23 65.58 -12.48
N GLY A 37 -32.28 66.73 -11.82
CA GLY A 37 -33.21 67.04 -10.74
C GLY A 37 -33.98 68.31 -11.08
N PRO A 38 -35.09 68.62 -10.41
CA PRO A 38 -35.86 69.84 -10.67
C PRO A 38 -35.08 71.15 -10.40
N ASP A 39 -33.92 71.06 -9.73
CA ASP A 39 -32.98 72.16 -9.48
C ASP A 39 -31.67 72.05 -10.31
N SER A 40 -31.59 71.15 -11.30
CA SER A 40 -30.40 71.06 -12.16
C SER A 40 -30.35 72.26 -13.11
N ASP A 41 -29.18 72.85 -13.30
CA ASP A 41 -29.01 73.91 -14.30
C ASP A 41 -29.45 73.34 -15.65
N PRO A 42 -30.33 74.00 -16.42
CA PRO A 42 -30.73 73.51 -17.74
C PRO A 42 -29.52 73.30 -18.69
N LEU A 43 -28.36 73.89 -18.36
CA LEU A 43 -27.06 73.64 -18.99
C LEU A 43 -26.42 72.28 -18.67
N ASP A 44 -26.84 71.59 -17.60
CA ASP A 44 -26.33 70.27 -17.18
C ASP A 44 -26.97 69.10 -17.95
N SER A 45 -27.95 69.39 -18.82
CA SER A 45 -28.67 68.40 -19.60
C SER A 45 -27.99 68.16 -20.96
N PHE A 46 -27.26 67.06 -21.09
CA PHE A 46 -26.74 66.57 -22.39
C PHE A 46 -27.87 66.02 -23.29
N SER A 47 -28.72 66.91 -23.81
CA SER A 47 -29.72 66.56 -24.83
C SER A 47 -29.52 67.42 -26.07
N ASP A 48 -29.62 66.81 -27.26
CA ASP A 48 -29.52 67.50 -28.57
C ASP A 48 -30.63 68.57 -28.79
N ASN A 49 -31.59 68.67 -27.86
CA ASN A 49 -32.69 69.62 -27.89
C ASN A 49 -32.45 70.81 -26.95
N PHE A 50 -31.25 71.40 -26.98
CA PHE A 50 -31.01 72.66 -26.29
C PHE A 50 -31.97 73.74 -26.82
N ASN A 51 -32.93 74.16 -25.99
CA ASN A 51 -33.91 75.17 -26.35
C ASN A 51 -33.59 76.50 -25.63
N PRO A 52 -32.88 77.44 -26.28
CA PRO A 52 -32.49 78.70 -25.66
C PRO A 52 -33.70 79.55 -25.27
N VAL A 53 -34.83 79.41 -25.97
CA VAL A 53 -36.06 80.17 -25.70
C VAL A 53 -36.78 79.65 -24.45
N GLY A 54 -36.80 78.33 -24.24
CA GLY A 54 -37.35 77.73 -23.02
C GLY A 54 -36.57 78.12 -21.78
N MET A 55 -35.24 78.08 -21.87
CA MET A 55 -34.34 78.49 -20.81
C MET A 55 -34.46 79.98 -20.47
N LEU A 56 -34.53 80.87 -21.48
CA LEU A 56 -34.73 82.30 -21.25
C LEU A 56 -36.07 82.59 -20.55
N ASN A 57 -37.12 81.84 -20.87
CA ASN A 57 -38.42 81.96 -20.20
C ASN A 57 -38.42 81.43 -18.76
N GLU A 58 -37.53 80.49 -18.41
CA GLU A 58 -37.31 80.04 -17.03
C GLU A 58 -36.52 81.06 -16.20
N PHE A 59 -35.52 81.72 -16.80
CA PHE A 59 -34.78 82.81 -16.13
C PHE A 59 -35.57 84.12 -16.05
N PHE A 60 -36.51 84.37 -16.98
CA PHE A 60 -37.33 85.58 -17.04
C PHE A 60 -38.83 85.27 -17.28
N PRO A 61 -39.57 84.78 -16.27
CA PRO A 61 -40.97 84.41 -16.41
C PRO A 61 -41.95 85.60 -16.42
N ASP A 62 -41.55 86.78 -15.92
CA ASP A 62 -42.37 88.00 -15.90
C ASP A 62 -41.57 89.28 -16.24
N GLU A 63 -42.28 90.38 -16.58
CA GLU A 63 -41.68 91.65 -17.01
C GLU A 63 -40.88 92.35 -15.88
N ALA A 64 -41.12 91.97 -14.61
CA ALA A 64 -40.37 92.44 -13.44
C ALA A 64 -38.99 91.76 -13.30
N SER A 65 -38.82 90.53 -13.83
CA SER A 65 -37.57 89.78 -13.82
C SER A 65 -36.48 90.39 -14.71
N LEU A 66 -36.84 91.26 -15.67
CA LEU A 66 -35.89 92.01 -16.51
C LEU A 66 -34.98 92.96 -15.70
N GLY A 67 -35.37 93.32 -14.47
CA GLY A 67 -34.52 94.08 -13.54
C GLY A 67 -33.32 93.28 -13.00
N GLN A 68 -33.29 91.95 -13.19
CA GLN A 68 -32.20 91.05 -12.75
C GLN A 68 -31.30 90.60 -13.92
N LEU A 69 -31.47 91.18 -15.12
CA LEU A 69 -30.72 90.82 -16.32
C LEU A 69 -29.20 90.87 -16.11
N GLU A 70 -28.71 91.94 -15.48
CA GLU A 70 -27.28 92.12 -15.21
C GLU A 70 -26.74 91.08 -14.23
N ALA A 71 -27.55 90.67 -13.24
CA ALA A 71 -27.18 89.62 -12.29
C ALA A 71 -27.12 88.24 -12.95
N VAL A 72 -28.10 87.90 -13.79
CA VAL A 72 -28.11 86.64 -14.56
C VAL A 72 -26.97 86.59 -15.57
N GLN A 73 -26.69 87.70 -16.26
CA GLN A 73 -25.56 87.80 -17.19
C GLN A 73 -24.22 87.63 -16.46
N SER A 74 -24.06 88.24 -15.28
CA SER A 74 -22.85 88.09 -14.48
C SER A 74 -22.66 86.66 -13.97
N ARG A 75 -23.74 85.97 -13.61
CA ARG A 75 -23.74 84.56 -13.19
C ARG A 75 -23.38 83.64 -14.35
N LEU A 76 -23.97 83.83 -15.53
CA LEU A 76 -23.62 83.07 -16.72
C LEU A 76 -22.15 83.25 -17.10
N ALA A 77 -21.66 84.50 -17.08
CA ALA A 77 -20.25 84.80 -17.37
C ALA A 77 -19.29 84.22 -16.31
N GLN A 78 -19.73 84.04 -15.07
CA GLN A 78 -18.96 83.37 -14.03
C GLN A 78 -18.97 81.85 -14.25
N ASN A 79 -20.13 81.25 -14.52
CA ASN A 79 -20.26 79.84 -14.85
C ASN A 79 -19.43 79.47 -16.08
N GLU A 80 -19.41 80.31 -17.12
CA GLU A 80 -18.57 80.13 -18.31
C GLU A 80 -17.07 80.08 -17.94
N ARG A 81 -16.60 80.98 -17.07
CA ARG A 81 -15.20 80.98 -16.63
C ARG A 81 -14.86 79.77 -15.78
N ASP A 82 -15.76 79.40 -14.86
CA ASP A 82 -15.54 78.27 -13.96
C ASP A 82 -15.51 76.95 -14.76
N LEU A 83 -16.42 76.78 -15.73
CA LEU A 83 -16.41 75.65 -16.66
C LEU A 83 -15.16 75.64 -17.55
N GLN A 84 -14.70 76.80 -18.04
CA GLN A 84 -13.49 76.86 -18.84
C GLN A 84 -12.25 76.44 -18.05
N LEU A 85 -12.14 76.85 -16.78
CA LEU A 85 -11.06 76.43 -15.88
C LEU A 85 -11.12 74.92 -15.59
N GLU A 86 -12.31 74.37 -15.40
CA GLU A 86 -12.51 72.93 -15.22
C GLU A 86 -12.10 72.16 -16.47
N ILE A 87 -12.52 72.59 -17.66
CA ILE A 87 -12.13 72.00 -18.95
C ILE A 87 -10.61 72.02 -19.13
N ASP A 88 -9.97 73.15 -18.88
CA ASP A 88 -8.52 73.30 -19.02
C ASP A 88 -7.78 72.35 -18.06
N SER A 89 -8.29 72.20 -16.82
CA SER A 89 -7.72 71.27 -15.84
C SER A 89 -7.86 69.79 -16.24
N LEU A 90 -9.03 69.40 -16.75
CA LEU A 90 -9.31 68.05 -17.23
C LEU A 90 -8.51 67.72 -18.50
N GLN A 91 -8.25 68.71 -19.36
CA GLN A 91 -7.40 68.54 -20.54
C GLN A 91 -5.93 68.32 -20.16
N ASP A 92 -5.42 69.03 -19.15
CA ASP A 92 -4.05 68.85 -18.65
C ASP A 92 -3.87 67.48 -17.97
N GLU A 93 -4.87 67.07 -17.18
CA GLU A 93 -4.90 65.75 -16.55
C GLU A 93 -4.97 64.62 -17.59
N LEU A 94 -5.85 64.77 -18.60
CA LEU A 94 -5.96 63.82 -19.71
C LEU A 94 -4.66 63.76 -20.54
N GLY A 95 -4.01 64.89 -20.80
CA GLY A 95 -2.72 64.94 -21.49
C GLY A 95 -1.60 64.22 -20.73
N THR A 96 -1.65 64.27 -19.40
CA THR A 96 -0.69 63.59 -18.53
C THR A 96 -0.96 62.09 -18.40
N GLU A 97 -2.22 61.67 -18.37
CA GLU A 97 -2.61 60.26 -18.31
C GLU A 97 -2.51 59.53 -19.66
N GLN A 98 -2.83 60.21 -20.78
CA GLN A 98 -2.72 59.66 -22.12
C GLN A 98 -1.32 59.77 -22.73
N ASP A 99 -0.29 60.06 -21.93
CA ASP A 99 1.08 60.13 -22.45
C ASP A 99 1.45 58.78 -23.12
N PRO A 100 1.56 58.74 -24.47
CA PRO A 100 1.76 57.50 -25.20
C PRO A 100 3.06 56.82 -24.80
N ASN A 101 4.06 57.58 -24.34
CA ASN A 101 5.32 57.02 -23.84
C ASN A 101 5.12 56.20 -22.57
N ARG A 102 4.21 56.64 -21.68
CA ARG A 102 3.94 55.96 -20.41
C ARG A 102 3.19 54.66 -20.65
N MET A 103 2.23 54.65 -21.58
CA MET A 103 1.54 53.44 -22.02
C MET A 103 2.51 52.46 -22.71
N HIS A 104 3.41 52.94 -23.58
CA HIS A 104 4.44 52.11 -24.21
C HIS A 104 5.39 51.49 -23.19
N LEU A 105 5.84 52.25 -22.19
CA LEU A 105 6.70 51.75 -21.12
C LEU A 105 6.00 50.65 -20.30
N ILE A 106 4.72 50.83 -19.98
CA ILE A 106 3.93 49.81 -19.27
C ILE A 106 3.78 48.55 -20.13
N GLN A 107 3.51 48.68 -21.43
CA GLN A 107 3.42 47.55 -22.35
C GLN A 107 4.75 46.79 -22.50
N GLU A 108 5.87 47.51 -22.51
CA GLU A 108 7.21 46.91 -22.53
C GLU A 108 7.47 46.14 -21.24
N MET A 109 7.20 46.74 -20.07
CA MET A 109 7.33 46.07 -18.77
C MET A 109 6.45 44.83 -18.65
N ILE A 110 5.20 44.89 -19.14
CA ILE A 110 4.29 43.73 -19.16
C ILE A 110 4.85 42.64 -20.07
N SER A 111 5.35 43.01 -21.25
CA SER A 111 5.96 42.05 -22.19
C SER A 111 7.19 41.37 -21.58
N ASP A 112 8.02 42.12 -20.88
CA ASP A 112 9.19 41.60 -20.17
C ASP A 112 8.78 40.67 -19.02
N LEU A 113 7.76 41.04 -18.24
CA LEU A 113 7.23 40.20 -17.16
C LEU A 113 6.66 38.88 -17.69
N LEU A 114 5.86 38.94 -18.77
CA LEU A 114 5.33 37.74 -19.44
C LEU A 114 6.45 36.88 -20.02
N GLY A 115 7.49 37.50 -20.58
CA GLY A 115 8.70 36.82 -21.03
C GLY A 115 9.43 36.11 -19.88
N GLN A 116 9.60 36.78 -18.74
CA GLN A 116 10.17 36.19 -17.53
C GLN A 116 9.31 35.04 -17.00
N MET A 117 7.99 35.21 -16.94
CA MET A 117 7.06 34.18 -16.48
C MET A 117 7.10 32.94 -17.39
N SER A 118 7.18 33.13 -18.70
CA SER A 118 7.33 32.04 -19.67
C SER A 118 8.64 31.27 -19.46
N ARG A 119 9.76 31.98 -19.29
CA ARG A 119 11.07 31.37 -18.99
C ARG A 119 11.07 30.61 -17.67
N ILE A 120 10.42 31.15 -16.63
CA ILE A 120 10.28 30.46 -15.34
C ILE A 120 9.45 29.19 -15.51
N ARG A 121 8.35 29.25 -16.26
CA ARG A 121 7.49 28.10 -16.52
C ARG A 121 8.25 27.00 -17.27
N GLU A 122 9.01 27.36 -18.31
CA GLU A 122 9.83 26.43 -19.08
C GLU A 122 10.89 25.73 -18.19
N LYS A 123 11.65 26.52 -17.41
CA LYS A 123 12.63 25.97 -16.46
C LYS A 123 11.99 25.08 -15.39
N ALA A 124 10.80 25.44 -14.92
CA ALA A 124 10.06 24.63 -13.95
C ALA A 124 9.62 23.29 -14.56
N THR A 125 9.13 23.30 -15.82
CA THR A 125 8.76 22.05 -16.52
C THR A 125 9.97 21.17 -16.82
N GLU A 126 11.10 21.75 -17.20
CA GLU A 126 12.35 21.02 -17.38
C GLU A 126 12.83 20.41 -16.05
N SER A 127 12.80 21.21 -14.97
CA SER A 127 13.15 20.74 -13.63
C SER A 127 12.24 19.60 -13.14
N GLU A 128 10.93 19.69 -13.38
CA GLU A 128 9.98 18.62 -13.07
C GLU A 128 10.35 17.33 -13.84
N ALA A 129 10.64 17.44 -15.14
CA ALA A 129 11.03 16.30 -15.95
C ALA A 129 12.32 15.64 -15.43
N VAL A 130 13.33 16.43 -15.04
CA VAL A 130 14.57 15.95 -14.43
C VAL A 130 14.28 15.22 -13.11
N VAL A 131 13.50 15.82 -12.20
CA VAL A 131 13.14 15.18 -10.92
C VAL A 131 12.34 13.89 -11.13
N ARG A 132 11.44 13.85 -12.13
CA ARG A 132 10.68 12.65 -12.48
C ARG A 132 11.58 11.53 -12.99
N ASN A 133 12.61 11.86 -13.77
CA ASN A 133 13.60 10.87 -14.21
C ASN A 133 14.43 10.34 -13.05
N ILE A 134 14.90 11.21 -12.15
CA ILE A 134 15.65 10.81 -10.95
C ILE A 134 14.80 9.87 -10.07
N THR A 135 13.54 10.22 -9.81
CA THR A 135 12.65 9.38 -8.98
C THR A 135 12.37 8.02 -9.61
N LYS A 136 12.25 7.94 -10.95
CA LYS A 136 12.14 6.67 -11.67
C LYS A 136 13.40 5.81 -11.51
N GLU A 137 14.59 6.39 -11.63
CA GLU A 137 15.86 5.68 -11.42
C GLU A 137 16.01 5.18 -9.99
N ILE A 138 15.63 5.98 -8.99
CA ILE A 138 15.63 5.58 -7.58
C ILE A 138 14.72 4.35 -7.37
N GLN A 139 13.53 4.31 -7.98
CA GLN A 139 12.65 3.15 -7.88
C GLN A 139 13.27 1.89 -8.51
N VAL A 140 13.94 2.02 -9.66
CA VAL A 140 14.64 0.90 -10.30
C VAL A 140 15.80 0.42 -9.41
N LEU A 141 16.55 1.34 -8.80
CA LEU A 141 17.62 1.02 -7.88
C LEU A 141 17.10 0.30 -6.62
N ASP A 142 15.98 0.75 -6.07
CA ASP A 142 15.32 0.09 -4.92
C ASP A 142 14.84 -1.32 -5.27
N LEU A 143 14.28 -1.50 -6.46
CA LEU A 143 13.90 -2.82 -6.96
C LEU A 143 15.12 -3.72 -7.11
N ALA A 144 16.21 -3.22 -7.69
CA ALA A 144 17.46 -3.95 -7.83
C ALA A 144 18.04 -4.33 -6.46
N LYS A 145 18.07 -3.38 -5.52
CA LYS A 145 18.52 -3.62 -4.14
C LYS A 145 17.68 -4.70 -3.46
N ARG A 146 16.35 -4.64 -3.57
CA ARG A 146 15.44 -5.66 -3.01
C ARG A 146 15.71 -7.04 -3.60
N ASN A 147 15.85 -7.12 -4.92
CA ASN A 147 16.15 -8.38 -5.62
C ASN A 147 17.51 -8.95 -5.23
N LEU A 148 18.53 -8.09 -5.05
CA LEU A 148 19.85 -8.50 -4.58
C LEU A 148 19.82 -9.01 -3.14
N ILE A 149 19.11 -8.32 -2.24
CA ILE A 149 18.94 -8.76 -0.85
C ILE A 149 18.21 -10.11 -0.79
N LEU A 150 17.15 -10.27 -1.59
CA LEU A 150 16.42 -11.53 -1.70
C LEU A 150 17.33 -12.66 -2.20
N SER A 151 18.10 -12.40 -3.26
CA SER A 151 19.04 -13.38 -3.83
C SER A 151 20.13 -13.77 -2.83
N MET A 152 20.74 -12.79 -2.16
CA MET A 152 21.76 -13.02 -1.14
C MET A 152 21.22 -13.82 0.04
N THR A 153 20.04 -13.46 0.55
CA THR A 153 19.39 -14.16 1.67
C THR A 153 19.03 -15.59 1.29
N THR A 154 18.51 -15.80 0.08
CA THR A 154 18.13 -17.14 -0.43
C THR A 154 19.36 -18.02 -0.59
N LEU A 155 20.44 -17.51 -1.17
CA LEU A 155 21.71 -18.23 -1.29
C LEU A 155 22.32 -18.56 0.07
N LYS A 156 22.30 -17.62 1.02
CA LYS A 156 22.79 -17.88 2.39
C LYS A 156 21.98 -18.97 3.09
N ARG A 157 20.65 -18.96 2.95
CA ARG A 157 19.79 -20.03 3.47
C ARG A 157 20.05 -21.38 2.78
N LEU A 158 20.35 -21.37 1.48
CA LEU A 158 20.69 -22.59 0.75
C LEU A 158 22.04 -23.15 1.23
N GLN A 159 23.04 -22.30 1.45
CA GLN A 159 24.31 -22.70 2.03
C GLN A 159 24.11 -23.31 3.43
N MET A 160 23.30 -22.66 4.28
CA MET A 160 22.96 -23.19 5.60
C MET A 160 22.29 -24.56 5.50
N LEU A 161 21.36 -24.74 4.54
CA LEU A 161 20.70 -26.02 4.30
C LEU A 161 21.69 -27.12 3.92
N VAL A 162 22.59 -26.85 2.97
CA VAL A 162 23.60 -27.82 2.51
C VAL A 162 24.56 -28.19 3.65
N ASN A 163 25.00 -27.22 4.44
CA ASN A 163 25.87 -27.47 5.60
C ASN A 163 25.16 -28.31 6.67
N ALA A 164 23.93 -27.93 7.04
CA ALA A 164 23.14 -28.68 8.02
C ALA A 164 22.82 -30.10 7.53
N PHE A 165 22.61 -30.26 6.22
CA PHE A 165 22.40 -31.57 5.61
C PHE A 165 23.65 -32.45 5.66
N GLY A 166 24.83 -31.91 5.35
CA GLY A 166 26.09 -32.64 5.50
C GLY A 166 26.35 -33.05 6.96
N GLN A 167 26.10 -32.15 7.90
CA GLN A 167 26.18 -32.46 9.34
C GLN A 167 25.22 -33.57 9.74
N LEU A 168 23.98 -33.56 9.22
CA LEU A 168 22.99 -34.60 9.48
C LEU A 168 23.47 -35.96 8.95
N GLU A 169 24.00 -36.02 7.73
CA GLU A 169 24.52 -37.26 7.14
C GLU A 169 25.64 -37.87 8.00
N ASP A 170 26.55 -37.05 8.53
CA ASP A 170 27.63 -37.52 9.40
C ASP A 170 27.12 -37.95 10.77
N GLN A 171 26.20 -37.20 11.38
CA GLN A 171 25.58 -37.58 12.66
C GLN A 171 24.78 -38.89 12.56
N VAL A 172 24.13 -39.15 11.42
CA VAL A 172 23.41 -40.40 11.13
C VAL A 172 24.36 -41.60 11.00
N LYS A 173 25.61 -41.40 10.55
CA LYS A 173 26.65 -42.45 10.55
C LYS A 173 27.15 -42.74 11.96
N GLU A 174 27.31 -41.70 12.78
CA GLU A 174 27.81 -41.81 14.16
C GLU A 174 26.73 -42.22 15.19
N ALA A 175 25.46 -42.34 14.77
CA ALA A 175 24.32 -42.70 15.61
C ALA A 175 24.08 -41.76 16.83
N LYS A 176 24.40 -40.47 16.68
CA LYS A 176 24.20 -39.44 17.72
C LYS A 176 22.76 -38.91 17.74
N TYR A 177 21.81 -39.73 18.19
CA TYR A 177 20.37 -39.43 18.12
C TYR A 177 19.94 -38.08 18.72
N GLN A 178 20.56 -37.61 19.80
CA GLN A 178 20.23 -36.29 20.37
C GLN A 178 20.54 -35.13 19.41
N GLU A 179 21.70 -35.17 18.77
CA GLU A 179 22.10 -34.12 17.82
C GLU A 179 21.31 -34.23 16.52
N ILE A 180 21.02 -35.47 16.07
CA ILE A 180 20.21 -35.74 14.88
C ILE A 180 18.83 -35.08 15.02
N ALA A 181 18.18 -35.16 16.19
CA ALA A 181 16.86 -34.57 16.38
C ALA A 181 16.88 -33.04 16.12
N GLN A 182 17.89 -32.35 16.65
CA GLN A 182 18.04 -30.90 16.48
C GLN A 182 18.38 -30.53 15.03
N THR A 183 19.36 -31.21 14.44
CA THR A 183 19.78 -30.93 13.05
C THR A 183 18.68 -31.26 12.06
N LEU A 184 17.96 -32.38 12.24
CA LEU A 184 16.83 -32.76 11.38
C LEU A 184 15.68 -31.75 11.47
N ALA A 185 15.38 -31.23 12.66
CA ALA A 185 14.36 -30.19 12.85
C ALA A 185 14.74 -28.90 12.11
N ALA A 186 16.00 -28.46 12.24
CA ALA A 186 16.52 -27.30 11.52
C ALA A 186 16.47 -27.51 9.99
N VAL A 187 16.90 -28.68 9.50
CA VAL A 187 16.84 -29.04 8.08
C VAL A 187 15.41 -29.05 7.55
N LYS A 188 14.44 -29.58 8.30
CA LYS A 188 13.01 -29.55 7.91
C LYS A 188 12.46 -28.12 7.84
N GLN A 189 12.80 -27.29 8.83
CA GLN A 189 12.37 -25.89 8.86
C GLN A 189 12.92 -25.10 7.67
N ILE A 190 14.22 -25.21 7.41
CA ILE A 190 14.87 -24.51 6.30
C ILE A 190 14.34 -25.05 4.95
N SER A 191 14.24 -26.38 4.79
CA SER A 191 13.69 -27.02 3.58
C SER A 191 12.29 -26.52 3.24
N THR A 192 11.43 -26.28 4.25
CA THR A 192 10.08 -25.77 4.03
C THR A 192 10.07 -24.40 3.34
N SER A 193 11.05 -23.54 3.64
CA SER A 193 11.20 -22.24 2.96
C SER A 193 11.58 -22.36 1.49
N PHE A 194 12.09 -23.52 1.06
CA PHE A 194 12.49 -23.79 -0.32
C PHE A 194 11.41 -24.48 -1.18
N ARG A 195 10.19 -24.71 -0.64
CA ARG A 195 9.07 -25.28 -1.41
C ARG A 195 8.77 -24.56 -2.74
N PRO A 196 8.79 -23.20 -2.81
CA PRO A 196 8.56 -22.50 -4.08
C PRO A 196 9.64 -22.74 -5.13
N TYR A 197 10.85 -23.14 -4.72
CA TYR A 197 12.00 -23.35 -5.60
C TYR A 197 12.20 -24.82 -6.00
N THR A 198 11.16 -25.65 -5.83
CA THR A 198 11.18 -27.08 -6.18
C THR A 198 11.38 -27.36 -7.67
N SER A 199 11.14 -26.37 -8.53
CA SER A 199 11.45 -26.43 -9.97
C SER A 199 12.96 -26.51 -10.26
N VAL A 200 13.80 -26.06 -9.32
CA VAL A 200 15.26 -26.09 -9.48
C VAL A 200 15.78 -27.50 -9.21
N GLN A 201 16.38 -28.13 -10.21
CA GLN A 201 16.85 -29.52 -10.12
C GLN A 201 17.80 -29.79 -8.92
N ARG A 202 18.68 -28.86 -8.58
CA ARG A 202 19.58 -29.02 -7.43
C ARG A 202 18.80 -29.10 -6.10
N ILE A 203 17.75 -28.30 -5.96
CA ILE A 203 16.91 -28.28 -4.76
C ILE A 203 16.07 -29.55 -4.70
N SER A 204 15.53 -30.02 -5.83
CA SER A 204 14.78 -31.28 -5.86
C SER A 204 15.67 -32.50 -5.57
N GLN A 205 16.93 -32.50 -5.97
CA GLN A 205 17.92 -33.52 -5.57
C GLN A 205 18.16 -33.51 -4.06
N LEU A 206 18.32 -32.33 -3.43
CA LEU A 206 18.44 -32.22 -1.97
C LEU A 206 17.20 -32.76 -1.25
N TRP A 207 16.00 -32.48 -1.77
CA TRP A 207 14.76 -33.03 -1.23
C TRP A 207 14.72 -34.57 -1.29
N ARG A 208 15.13 -35.17 -2.43
CA ARG A 208 15.20 -36.62 -2.57
C ARG A 208 16.17 -37.23 -1.57
N ARG A 209 17.39 -36.68 -1.47
CA ARG A 209 18.38 -37.12 -0.48
C ARG A 209 17.87 -36.98 0.95
N LEU A 210 17.13 -35.91 1.26
CA LEU A 210 16.51 -35.76 2.58
C LEU A 210 15.50 -36.87 2.88
N GLN A 211 14.69 -37.28 1.90
CA GLN A 211 13.79 -38.41 2.08
C GLN A 211 14.55 -39.73 2.24
N GLU A 212 15.63 -39.94 1.49
CA GLU A 212 16.50 -41.11 1.62
C GLU A 212 17.12 -41.20 3.03
N VAL A 213 17.70 -40.11 3.53
CA VAL A 213 18.27 -40.04 4.89
C VAL A 213 17.20 -40.25 5.96
N GLN A 214 15.99 -39.69 5.79
CA GLN A 214 14.88 -39.94 6.72
C GLN A 214 14.46 -41.42 6.74
N SER A 215 14.44 -42.08 5.58
CA SER A 215 14.14 -43.52 5.48
C SER A 215 15.25 -44.38 6.08
N GLU A 216 16.52 -44.03 5.86
CA GLU A 216 17.66 -44.71 6.46
C GLU A 216 17.63 -44.57 7.98
N LEU A 217 17.42 -43.35 8.47
CA LEU A 217 17.32 -43.06 9.90
C LEU A 217 16.19 -43.82 10.57
N ARG A 218 15.02 -43.89 9.92
CA ARG A 218 13.91 -44.73 10.38
C ARG A 218 14.32 -46.19 10.49
N THR A 219 14.94 -46.75 9.46
CA THR A 219 15.38 -48.16 9.43
C THR A 219 16.41 -48.45 10.53
N LYS A 220 17.34 -47.52 10.78
CA LYS A 220 18.32 -47.61 11.87
C LYS A 220 17.65 -47.60 13.24
N ILE A 221 16.71 -46.67 13.47
CA ILE A 221 15.95 -46.60 14.72
C ILE A 221 15.14 -47.88 14.91
N ASP A 222 14.50 -48.39 13.86
CA ASP A 222 13.73 -49.64 13.92
C ASP A 222 14.61 -50.83 14.33
N ALA A 223 15.79 -50.96 13.74
CA ALA A 223 16.75 -52.03 14.04
C ALA A 223 17.35 -51.91 15.45
N ASP A 224 17.59 -50.69 15.93
CA ASP A 224 18.10 -50.48 17.30
C ASP A 224 17.03 -50.75 18.36
N TRP A 225 15.76 -50.46 18.06
CA TRP A 225 14.63 -50.88 18.89
C TRP A 225 14.49 -52.41 18.94
N ASP A 226 14.66 -53.11 17.81
CA ASP A 226 14.61 -54.58 17.78
C ASP A 226 15.72 -55.19 18.67
N LYS A 227 16.92 -54.61 18.66
CA LYS A 227 18.03 -55.01 19.56
C LYS A 227 17.71 -54.70 21.02
N PHE A 228 17.08 -53.56 21.30
CA PHE A 228 16.66 -53.18 22.65
C PHE A 228 15.65 -54.19 23.21
N TYR A 229 14.66 -54.61 22.42
CA TYR A 229 13.69 -55.64 22.82
C TYR A 229 14.29 -57.05 22.93
N ALA A 230 15.25 -57.39 22.07
CA ALA A 230 15.95 -58.67 22.13
C ALA A 230 16.83 -58.83 23.39
N GLN A 231 17.09 -57.73 24.11
CA GLN A 231 17.94 -57.68 25.31
C GLN A 231 19.27 -58.41 25.09
N ASP A 232 19.89 -58.23 23.92
CA ASP A 232 21.12 -58.93 23.55
C ASP A 232 22.26 -58.59 24.54
N PRO A 233 22.79 -59.59 25.29
CA PRO A 233 23.83 -59.35 26.30
C PRO A 233 25.13 -58.78 25.72
N SER A 234 25.37 -58.94 24.41
CA SER A 234 26.61 -58.52 23.76
C SER A 234 26.70 -57.03 23.47
N LYS A 235 25.55 -56.33 23.33
CA LYS A 235 25.48 -54.87 23.06
C LYS A 235 24.23 -54.27 23.70
N PRO A 236 24.24 -54.00 25.02
CA PRO A 236 23.10 -53.37 25.67
C PRO A 236 22.89 -51.94 25.12
N VAL A 237 21.78 -51.74 24.43
CA VAL A 237 21.35 -50.42 23.99
C VAL A 237 20.86 -49.65 25.23
N LYS A 238 21.45 -48.50 25.52
CA LYS A 238 21.09 -47.72 26.71
C LYS A 238 19.71 -47.09 26.54
N ALA A 239 18.91 -47.11 27.60
CA ALA A 239 17.60 -46.45 27.66
C ALA A 239 17.66 -44.96 27.29
N THR A 240 18.76 -44.27 27.64
CA THR A 240 18.99 -42.86 27.30
C THR A 240 19.15 -42.64 25.79
N THR A 241 19.78 -43.59 25.09
CA THR A 241 19.96 -43.56 23.63
C THR A 241 18.63 -43.78 22.92
N MET A 242 17.78 -44.66 23.45
CA MET A 242 16.43 -44.87 22.91
C MET A 242 15.49 -43.70 23.20
N ALA A 243 15.60 -43.07 24.38
CA ALA A 243 14.86 -41.83 24.66
C ALA A 243 15.25 -40.70 23.69
N ALA A 244 16.53 -40.59 23.34
CA ALA A 244 16.98 -39.67 22.30
C ALA A 244 16.44 -40.06 20.92
N ALA A 245 16.36 -41.35 20.60
CA ALA A 245 15.76 -41.82 19.34
C ALA A 245 14.25 -41.49 19.26
N CYS A 246 13.51 -41.52 20.37
CA CYS A 246 12.12 -41.06 20.41
C CYS A 246 11.98 -39.59 20.00
N GLN A 247 12.91 -38.72 20.44
CA GLN A 247 12.91 -37.31 20.01
C GLN A 247 13.12 -37.18 18.50
N VAL A 248 13.94 -38.05 17.90
CA VAL A 248 14.12 -38.09 16.44
C VAL A 248 12.84 -38.54 15.74
N VAL A 249 12.14 -39.55 16.26
CA VAL A 249 10.85 -40.02 15.74
C VAL A 249 9.80 -38.90 15.75
N ASP A 250 9.79 -38.08 16.80
CA ASP A 250 8.91 -36.92 16.91
C ASP A 250 9.16 -35.90 15.80
N VAL A 251 10.43 -35.64 15.49
CA VAL A 251 10.80 -34.74 14.39
C VAL A 251 10.48 -35.37 13.04
N LEU A 252 10.57 -36.69 12.89
CA LEU A 252 10.26 -37.40 11.64
C LEU A 252 8.78 -37.30 11.28
N GLY A 253 7.86 -37.47 12.24
CA GLY A 253 6.44 -37.18 12.06
C GLY A 253 5.51 -38.04 12.91
N GLN A 254 4.26 -37.58 13.04
CA GLN A 254 3.24 -38.23 13.87
C GLN A 254 2.86 -39.63 13.36
N ASP A 255 2.77 -39.84 12.05
CA ASP A 255 2.43 -41.14 11.48
C ASP A 255 3.47 -42.22 11.86
N ILE A 256 4.75 -41.82 11.87
CA ILE A 256 5.86 -42.69 12.26
C ILE A 256 5.77 -42.99 13.75
N ARG A 257 5.51 -41.97 14.59
CA ARG A 257 5.26 -42.16 16.03
C ARG A 257 4.18 -43.20 16.29
N ILE A 258 3.02 -43.08 15.63
CA ILE A 258 1.89 -44.02 15.81
C ILE A 258 2.32 -45.43 15.41
N GLN A 259 3.02 -45.60 14.28
CA GLN A 259 3.52 -46.90 13.84
C GLN A 259 4.50 -47.53 14.84
N PHE A 260 5.36 -46.73 15.46
CA PHE A 260 6.26 -47.18 16.52
C PHE A 260 5.49 -47.64 17.77
N ILE A 261 4.50 -46.85 18.21
CA ILE A 261 3.66 -47.19 19.36
C ILE A 261 2.87 -48.47 19.09
N ASP A 262 2.24 -48.60 17.92
CA ASP A 262 1.47 -49.79 17.55
C ASP A 262 2.35 -51.04 17.50
N ARG A 263 3.57 -50.93 16.96
CA ARG A 263 4.54 -52.02 16.93
C ARG A 263 4.95 -52.45 18.34
N TYR A 264 5.22 -51.49 19.23
CA TYR A 264 5.54 -51.76 20.62
C TYR A 264 4.39 -52.47 21.35
N VAL A 265 3.19 -51.91 21.26
CA VAL A 265 1.99 -52.48 21.90
C VAL A 265 1.69 -53.87 21.36
N ALA A 266 1.89 -54.11 20.05
CA ALA A 266 1.73 -55.43 19.45
C ALA A 266 2.74 -56.45 20.00
N LEU A 267 3.98 -56.02 20.28
CA LEU A 267 5.03 -56.87 20.84
C LEU A 267 4.73 -57.25 22.30
N GLU A 268 4.32 -56.29 23.13
CA GLU A 268 3.95 -56.54 24.53
C GLU A 268 2.71 -57.45 24.64
N LEU A 269 1.70 -57.22 23.81
CA LEU A 269 0.50 -58.06 23.77
C LEU A 269 0.70 -59.40 23.03
N LYS A 270 1.88 -59.67 22.47
CA LYS A 270 2.19 -60.96 21.83
C LYS A 270 2.14 -62.10 22.83
N GLU A 271 2.70 -61.90 24.02
CA GLU A 271 2.66 -62.89 25.10
C GLU A 271 1.24 -63.11 25.62
N TYR A 272 0.43 -62.04 25.69
CA TYR A 272 -1.00 -62.18 26.01
C TYR A 272 -1.72 -63.09 25.02
N ARG A 273 -1.58 -62.83 23.71
CA ARG A 273 -2.18 -63.65 22.65
C ARG A 273 -1.66 -65.10 22.65
N ARG A 274 -0.45 -65.33 23.16
CA ARG A 274 0.12 -66.67 23.28
C ARG A 274 -0.51 -67.46 24.43
N ILE A 275 -0.71 -66.82 25.59
CA ILE A 275 -1.19 -67.45 26.83
C ILE A 275 -2.73 -67.58 26.85
N PHE A 276 -3.46 -66.55 26.40
CA PHE A 276 -4.92 -66.47 26.50
C PHE A 276 -5.61 -66.70 25.16
N LYS A 277 -5.26 -67.80 24.48
CA LYS A 277 -5.91 -68.17 23.21
C LYS A 277 -7.34 -68.61 23.46
N ALA A 278 -8.28 -68.23 22.58
CA ALA A 278 -9.69 -68.62 22.69
C ALA A 278 -9.92 -70.16 22.69
N THR A 279 -8.96 -70.94 22.18
CA THR A 279 -9.00 -72.41 22.14
C THR A 279 -8.52 -73.06 23.44
N ASP A 280 -7.86 -72.30 24.33
CA ASP A 280 -7.26 -72.80 25.56
C ASP A 280 -8.15 -72.46 26.77
N GLU A 281 -8.12 -73.27 27.83
CA GLU A 281 -8.92 -73.07 29.05
C GLU A 281 -8.60 -71.72 29.71
N ALA A 282 -7.33 -71.31 29.65
CA ALA A 282 -6.88 -69.99 30.10
C ALA A 282 -7.62 -68.84 29.38
N GLY A 283 -7.99 -69.04 28.11
CA GLY A 283 -8.72 -68.10 27.27
C GLY A 283 -10.25 -68.20 27.35
N GLN A 284 -10.82 -68.89 28.33
CA GLN A 284 -12.27 -68.90 28.61
C GLN A 284 -12.72 -67.70 29.47
N LEU A 285 -14.00 -67.33 29.40
CA LEU A 285 -14.58 -66.18 30.11
C LEU A 285 -14.48 -66.30 31.64
N ASP A 286 -14.37 -67.53 32.17
CA ASP A 286 -14.24 -67.76 33.61
C ASP A 286 -12.90 -67.20 34.17
N ASN A 287 -11.92 -67.00 33.29
CA ASN A 287 -10.58 -66.49 33.61
C ASN A 287 -10.43 -64.97 33.42
N ILE A 288 -11.52 -64.18 33.45
CA ILE A 288 -11.44 -62.72 33.31
C ILE A 288 -10.55 -62.07 34.40
N SER A 289 -10.66 -62.52 35.65
CA SER A 289 -9.88 -61.98 36.77
C SER A 289 -8.37 -62.19 36.59
N THR A 290 -7.96 -63.34 36.05
CA THR A 290 -6.56 -63.67 35.78
C THR A 290 -6.01 -62.89 34.59
N ARG A 291 -6.81 -62.66 33.55
CA ARG A 291 -6.47 -61.77 32.42
C ARG A 291 -6.24 -60.32 32.87
N PHE A 292 -7.13 -59.77 33.69
CA PHE A 292 -6.96 -58.42 34.23
C PHE A 292 -5.78 -58.33 35.21
N ALA A 293 -5.50 -59.38 35.99
CA ALA A 293 -4.31 -59.43 36.82
C ALA A 293 -3.02 -59.47 35.99
N TRP A 294 -3.01 -60.22 34.89
CA TRP A 294 -1.90 -60.24 33.93
C TRP A 294 -1.67 -58.86 33.31
N PHE A 295 -2.74 -58.20 32.82
CA PHE A 295 -2.64 -56.89 32.20
C PHE A 295 -2.19 -55.80 33.18
N ARG A 296 -2.64 -55.84 34.45
CA ARG A 296 -2.15 -54.94 35.50
C ARG A 296 -0.66 -55.09 35.74
N ARG A 297 -0.13 -56.33 35.74
CA ARG A 297 1.32 -56.56 35.86
C ARG A 297 2.06 -56.00 34.65
N LEU A 298 1.54 -56.20 33.43
CA LEU A 298 2.11 -55.63 32.21
C LEU A 298 2.21 -54.10 32.27
N ILE A 299 1.12 -53.40 32.62
CA ILE A 299 1.15 -51.94 32.77
C ILE A 299 2.16 -51.52 33.82
N GLN A 300 2.20 -52.20 34.96
CA GLN A 300 3.13 -51.87 36.04
C GLN A 300 4.59 -52.03 35.59
N THR A 301 4.91 -53.14 34.91
CA THR A 301 6.24 -53.37 34.30
C THR A 301 6.57 -52.30 33.27
N HIS A 302 5.62 -51.94 32.40
CA HIS A 302 5.81 -50.85 31.44
C HIS A 302 6.11 -49.53 32.16
N GLU A 303 5.34 -49.13 33.17
CA GLU A 303 5.58 -47.87 33.89
C GLU A 303 6.92 -47.85 34.63
N THR A 304 7.39 -48.99 35.16
CA THR A 304 8.62 -49.06 35.93
C THR A 304 9.88 -49.20 35.07
N GLU A 305 9.83 -49.98 33.99
CA GLU A 305 11.03 -50.41 33.24
C GLU A 305 11.16 -49.70 31.89
N THR A 306 10.14 -49.77 31.02
CA THR A 306 10.21 -49.30 29.63
C THR A 306 9.63 -47.91 29.42
N GLY A 307 8.73 -47.47 30.29
CA GLY A 307 8.01 -46.20 30.22
C GLY A 307 8.92 -44.98 30.37
N ARG A 308 10.11 -45.15 30.96
CA ARG A 308 11.13 -44.08 31.06
C ARG A 308 11.82 -43.77 29.72
N VAL A 309 11.70 -44.67 28.74
CA VAL A 309 12.28 -44.49 27.40
C VAL A 309 11.37 -43.65 26.51
N PHE A 310 10.05 -43.77 26.70
CA PHE A 310 9.08 -43.05 25.90
C PHE A 310 8.80 -41.65 26.48
N PRO A 311 8.65 -40.62 25.63
CA PRO A 311 8.15 -39.32 26.07
C PRO A 311 6.74 -39.45 26.66
N ALA A 312 6.47 -38.72 27.74
CA ALA A 312 5.16 -38.77 28.42
C ALA A 312 3.99 -38.38 27.48
N GLU A 313 4.25 -37.48 26.53
CA GLU A 313 3.28 -37.01 25.53
C GLU A 313 2.81 -38.10 24.56
N TRP A 314 3.53 -39.21 24.44
CA TRP A 314 3.14 -40.32 23.57
C TRP A 314 1.99 -41.14 24.16
N HIS A 315 1.72 -40.99 25.46
CA HIS A 315 0.65 -41.69 26.17
C HIS A 315 0.59 -43.19 25.85
N VAL A 316 1.76 -43.84 25.78
CA VAL A 316 1.89 -45.25 25.34
C VAL A 316 1.03 -46.21 26.18
N GLY A 317 0.91 -45.96 27.49
CA GLY A 317 0.04 -46.75 28.36
C GLY A 317 -1.45 -46.69 28.00
N TRP A 318 -1.92 -45.55 27.47
CA TRP A 318 -3.28 -45.42 26.96
C TRP A 318 -3.48 -46.24 25.69
N HIS A 319 -2.52 -46.19 24.76
CA HIS A 319 -2.52 -47.04 23.56
C HIS A 319 -2.51 -48.53 23.90
N LEU A 320 -1.69 -48.93 24.88
CA LEU A 320 -1.62 -50.31 25.39
C LEU A 320 -2.97 -50.77 25.97
N THR A 321 -3.65 -49.90 26.72
CA THR A 321 -4.99 -50.16 27.27
C THR A 321 -6.06 -50.25 26.18
N ALA A 322 -6.06 -49.32 25.23
CA ALA A 322 -7.00 -49.32 24.11
C ALA A 322 -6.86 -50.60 23.28
N LYS A 323 -5.63 -50.99 22.93
CA LYS A 323 -5.36 -52.22 22.17
C LYS A 323 -5.70 -53.48 22.97
N PHE A 324 -5.49 -53.49 24.28
CA PHE A 324 -5.92 -54.61 25.12
C PHE A 324 -7.45 -54.78 25.10
N ILE A 325 -8.21 -53.68 25.18
CA ILE A 325 -9.68 -53.71 25.06
C ILE A 325 -10.10 -54.24 23.69
N GLU A 326 -9.42 -53.82 22.61
CA GLU A 326 -9.70 -54.33 21.26
C GLU A 326 -9.45 -55.84 21.13
N VAL A 327 -8.39 -56.36 21.77
CA VAL A 327 -8.03 -57.80 21.73
C VAL A 327 -8.93 -58.65 22.62
N THR A 328 -9.56 -58.05 23.64
CA THR A 328 -10.40 -58.77 24.63
C THR A 328 -11.90 -58.65 24.38
N ARG A 329 -12.31 -57.78 23.45
CA ARG A 329 -13.66 -57.75 22.90
C ARG A 329 -13.90 -58.96 22.00
#